data_AF-E5V9P9-F1
#
_entry.id   AF-E5V9P9-F1
#
_cell.length_a   1.000
_cell.length_b   1.000
_cell.length_c   1.000
_cell.angle_alpha   90.00
_cell.angle_beta   90.00
_cell.angle_gamma   90.00
#
_symmetry.space_group_name_H-M   'P 1'
#
loop_
_entity.id
_entity.type
_entity.pdbx_description
1 polymer ?
#
loop_
_entity_poly.entity_id
_entity_poly.type
_entity_poly.pdbx_seq_one_letter_code
_entity_poly.pdbx_strand_id
1 'polypeptide(L)'
;METLDWLVIGIFFLALIGIIVWVVKQKQNDSADYFLGGRDATWLAIGASIFASNIGSEHLIGLAGAGASSGMAMAHWEIQGWMILILGWVFVPFYSRSMVFTMPEFLERRYNPQSRTILSVISLISYVLTKVAVTVYAGGLVFQQVFGIKELWGIDFFWIAAIGLVILTALYTIFGGMKSVLYTSILQTPILLLGSLIILVLGFKELGGWDEMMRICGAVTVNDYGNTMTELIRSNNDPNFPWLGALIGSAIIGFWYWCTDQFIVQRVLSGKNEKEARRGTIFGAYLKLLPVFLFLIPGMIAFALHQKYLGTGGEGFLPMLANGNANADAAFPTLVAKLLPAGVKGLVVCGILAALMSSLASLFNSSAMLFTIDFYKRFKPNTSEKKLVGIGQMATVAIVILGILWIPIMRSVGDVLYTYLQDVQSVLAPGIAAAFLLGICWKRTSAQGGMWGLIAGMIIGLTRLGAKVYYSNVGDVSSSTFKYLFYDMNWLFFCGWMFLFCIVVVIAVSMFTAAPSAEKIQGLVFGTSTPEQKAATRASWNKWDIIHTLIILGITAAFYWYFW
;
A
#
# COMPACT_ATOMS: atom_id res chain seq x y z
N MET A 1 -2.84 24.38 17.90
CA MET A 1 -2.72 23.38 18.98
C MET A 1 -2.95 24.07 20.30
N GLU A 2 -3.76 23.48 21.17
CA GLU A 2 -4.06 24.01 22.50
C GLU A 2 -3.25 23.29 23.58
N THR A 3 -3.24 23.80 24.82
CA THR A 3 -2.48 23.21 25.94
C THR A 3 -2.84 21.74 26.19
N LEU A 4 -4.13 21.38 26.06
CA LEU A 4 -4.58 20.01 26.23
C LEU A 4 -4.01 19.08 25.15
N ASP A 5 -3.84 19.57 23.91
CA ASP A 5 -3.22 18.77 22.84
C ASP A 5 -1.78 18.45 23.18
N TRP A 6 -1.02 19.44 23.66
CA TRP A 6 0.38 19.26 24.06
C TRP A 6 0.53 18.30 25.25
N LEU A 7 -0.40 18.36 26.21
CA LEU A 7 -0.42 17.43 27.33
C LEU A 7 -0.67 15.99 26.86
N VAL A 8 -1.63 15.77 25.97
CA VAL A 8 -1.91 14.45 25.38
C VAL A 8 -0.71 13.94 24.59
N ILE A 9 -0.07 14.81 23.79
CA ILE A 9 1.16 14.48 23.06
C ILE A 9 2.28 14.09 24.01
N GLY A 10 2.49 14.86 25.09
CA GLY A 10 3.48 14.55 26.12
C GLY A 10 3.26 13.19 26.76
N ILE A 11 2.02 12.89 27.17
CA ILE A 11 1.65 11.58 27.73
C ILE A 11 1.90 10.45 26.72
N PHE A 12 1.53 10.66 25.46
CA PHE A 12 1.76 9.68 24.41
C PHE A 12 3.25 9.38 24.21
N PHE A 13 4.09 10.41 24.15
CA PHE A 13 5.55 10.22 24.06
C PHE A 13 6.12 9.52 25.29
N LEU A 14 5.65 9.85 26.50
CA LEU A 14 6.06 9.14 27.72
C LEU A 14 5.65 7.67 27.69
N ALA A 15 4.44 7.35 27.22
CA ALA A 15 3.99 5.97 27.04
C ALA A 15 4.84 5.22 26.01
N LEU A 16 5.17 5.87 24.89
CA LEU A 16 6.03 5.32 23.85
C LEU A 16 7.44 5.03 24.37
N ILE A 17 8.05 5.97 25.11
CA ILE A 17 9.34 5.77 25.79
C ILE A 17 9.24 4.62 26.81
N GLY A 18 8.15 4.55 27.57
CA GLY A 18 7.88 3.47 28.52
C GLY A 18 7.86 2.10 27.86
N ILE A 19 7.17 1.96 26.72
CA ILE A 19 7.14 0.73 25.92
C ILE A 19 8.55 0.36 25.44
N ILE A 20 9.31 1.32 24.90
CA ILE A 20 10.68 1.08 24.43
C ILE A 20 11.55 0.55 25.57
N VAL A 21 11.57 1.24 26.71
CA VAL A 21 12.37 0.84 27.88
C VAL A 21 11.95 -0.54 28.38
N TRP A 22 10.65 -0.84 28.41
CA TRP A 22 10.14 -2.13 28.81
C TRP A 22 10.56 -3.26 27.86
N VAL A 23 10.48 -3.04 26.54
CA VAL A 23 10.89 -4.04 25.54
C VAL A 23 12.40 -4.26 25.56
N VAL A 24 13.20 -3.19 25.66
CA VAL A 24 14.67 -3.28 25.74
C VAL A 24 15.12 -4.07 26.97
N LYS A 25 14.38 -4.00 28.08
CA LYS A 25 14.66 -4.80 29.29
C LYS A 25 14.37 -6.29 29.12
N GLN A 26 13.64 -6.71 28.08
CA GLN A 26 13.43 -8.13 27.77
C GLN A 26 14.60 -8.64 26.92
N LYS A 27 15.42 -9.56 27.46
CA LYS A 27 16.52 -10.17 26.70
C LYS A 27 15.98 -10.91 25.47
N GLN A 28 16.47 -10.56 24.28
CA GLN A 28 16.14 -11.22 23.02
C GLN A 28 17.02 -12.45 22.84
N ASN A 29 16.43 -13.65 22.82
CA ASN A 29 17.19 -14.90 22.76
C ASN A 29 17.05 -15.70 21.45
N ASP A 30 16.22 -15.29 20.48
CA ASP A 30 16.11 -16.04 19.22
C ASP A 30 15.69 -15.16 18.02
N SER A 31 16.30 -15.41 16.86
CA SER A 31 16.03 -14.69 15.61
C SER A 31 14.74 -15.16 14.92
N ALA A 32 14.33 -16.40 15.17
CA ALA A 32 13.08 -16.96 14.66
C ALA A 32 11.83 -16.30 15.31
N ASP A 33 11.87 -16.07 16.62
CA ASP A 33 10.81 -15.39 17.36
C ASP A 33 10.68 -13.91 17.00
N TYR A 34 11.79 -13.27 16.61
CA TYR A 34 11.81 -11.87 16.21
C TYR A 34 11.04 -11.60 14.90
N PHE A 35 11.11 -12.51 13.92
CA PHE A 35 10.52 -12.30 12.59
C PHE A 35 9.15 -12.95 12.37
N LEU A 36 8.82 -14.01 13.10
CA LEU A 36 7.66 -14.85 12.76
C LEU A 36 6.51 -14.78 13.75
N GLY A 37 6.76 -14.38 15.01
CA GLY A 37 5.71 -14.28 16.03
C GLY A 37 4.79 -15.51 16.04
N GLY A 38 5.36 -16.72 16.12
CA GLY A 38 4.61 -17.98 16.19
C GLY A 38 3.72 -18.32 14.97
N ARG A 39 3.61 -19.62 14.63
CA ARG A 39 2.55 -20.11 13.71
C ARG A 39 1.28 -20.45 14.48
N ASP A 40 0.83 -19.53 15.31
CA ASP A 40 -0.30 -19.73 16.23
C ASP A 40 -1.37 -18.64 16.09
N ALA A 41 -1.23 -17.76 15.10
CA ALA A 41 -2.16 -16.65 14.90
C ALA A 41 -3.59 -17.16 14.60
N THR A 42 -4.55 -16.54 15.28
CA THR A 42 -5.99 -16.76 15.07
C THR A 42 -6.51 -15.91 13.92
N TRP A 43 -7.66 -16.28 13.36
CA TRP A 43 -8.29 -15.57 12.26
C TRP A 43 -8.55 -14.09 12.56
N LEU A 44 -8.91 -13.75 13.80
CA LEU A 44 -9.09 -12.37 14.24
C LEU A 44 -7.78 -11.58 14.14
N ALA A 45 -6.69 -12.15 14.68
CA ALA A 45 -5.38 -11.53 14.65
C ALA A 45 -4.88 -11.36 13.20
N ILE A 46 -5.09 -12.37 12.35
CA ILE A 46 -4.71 -12.32 10.93
C ILE A 46 -5.47 -11.21 10.21
N GLY A 47 -6.81 -11.18 10.28
CA GLY A 47 -7.60 -10.16 9.57
C GLY A 47 -7.34 -8.74 10.07
N ALA A 48 -7.22 -8.54 11.39
CA ALA A 48 -6.84 -7.26 11.96
C ALA A 48 -5.42 -6.83 11.53
N SER A 49 -4.48 -7.77 11.46
CA SER A 49 -3.10 -7.50 11.03
C SER A 49 -3.00 -7.16 9.54
N ILE A 50 -3.75 -7.86 8.67
CA ILE A 50 -3.87 -7.51 7.25
C ILE A 50 -4.37 -6.08 7.11
N PHE A 51 -5.44 -5.75 7.83
CA PHE A 51 -6.01 -4.41 7.78
C PHE A 51 -5.04 -3.35 8.30
N ALA A 52 -4.48 -3.53 9.51
CA ALA A 52 -3.53 -2.59 10.10
C ALA A 52 -2.27 -2.40 9.23
N SER A 53 -1.86 -3.43 8.49
CA SER A 53 -0.74 -3.38 7.55
C SER A 53 -1.07 -2.56 6.30
N ASN A 54 -2.33 -2.60 5.85
CA ASN A 54 -2.77 -1.79 4.71
C ASN A 54 -2.99 -0.32 5.11
N ILE A 55 -3.46 -0.05 6.33
CA ILE A 55 -3.76 1.32 6.78
C ILE A 55 -2.48 2.00 7.28
N GLY A 56 -2.00 2.95 6.49
CA GLY A 56 -0.86 3.79 6.83
C GLY A 56 -1.02 5.21 6.33
N SER A 57 0.10 5.92 6.28
CA SER A 57 0.23 7.29 5.77
C SER A 57 -0.33 7.46 4.35
N GLU A 58 -0.16 6.44 3.51
CA GLU A 58 -0.70 6.34 2.15
C GLU A 58 -2.22 6.53 2.10
N HIS A 59 -2.95 5.94 3.06
CA HIS A 59 -4.41 6.02 3.11
C HIS A 59 -4.86 7.30 3.82
N LEU A 60 -4.19 7.68 4.91
CA LEU A 60 -4.54 8.89 5.66
C LEU A 60 -4.41 10.15 4.80
N ILE A 61 -3.31 10.26 4.07
CA ILE A 61 -2.96 11.46 3.32
C ILE A 61 -3.32 11.28 1.86
N GLY A 62 -2.83 10.21 1.26
CA GLY A 62 -3.04 9.95 -0.15
C GLY A 62 -4.49 9.66 -0.49
N LEU A 63 -5.13 8.66 0.14
CA LEU A 63 -6.50 8.27 -0.24
C LEU A 63 -7.51 9.38 0.08
N ALA A 64 -7.32 10.12 1.17
CA ALA A 64 -8.10 11.34 1.43
C ALA A 64 -7.84 12.41 0.37
N GLY A 65 -6.58 12.62 -0.05
CA GLY A 65 -6.27 13.52 -1.15
C GLY A 65 -6.90 13.09 -2.47
N ALA A 66 -6.93 11.79 -2.77
CA ALA A 66 -7.63 11.26 -3.93
C ALA A 66 -9.14 11.53 -3.86
N GLY A 67 -9.76 11.42 -2.69
CA GLY A 67 -11.16 11.82 -2.49
C GLY A 67 -11.39 13.32 -2.72
N ALA A 68 -10.48 14.17 -2.24
CA ALA A 68 -10.57 15.61 -2.41
C ALA A 68 -10.29 16.09 -3.86
N SER A 69 -9.49 15.35 -4.63
CA SER A 69 -9.13 15.71 -6.00
C SER A 69 -10.03 15.04 -7.05
N SER A 70 -10.22 13.73 -6.93
CA SER A 70 -10.87 12.89 -7.94
C SER A 70 -12.17 12.26 -7.46
N GLY A 71 -12.61 12.49 -6.23
CA GLY A 71 -13.84 11.90 -5.70
C GLY A 71 -13.82 10.37 -5.73
N MET A 72 -14.88 9.76 -6.28
CA MET A 72 -15.11 8.31 -6.19
C MET A 72 -14.28 7.46 -7.16
N ALA A 73 -13.53 8.05 -8.10
CA ALA A 73 -12.74 7.28 -9.07
C ALA A 73 -11.74 6.32 -8.41
N MET A 74 -11.07 6.73 -7.33
CA MET A 74 -10.10 5.88 -6.64
C MET A 74 -10.73 4.85 -5.69
N ALA A 75 -12.06 4.83 -5.54
CA ALA A 75 -12.73 3.84 -4.72
C ALA A 75 -12.62 2.41 -5.30
N HIS A 76 -12.28 2.26 -6.59
CA HIS A 76 -12.00 0.95 -7.21
C HIS A 76 -11.00 0.10 -6.41
N TRP A 77 -9.93 0.70 -5.88
CA TRP A 77 -8.89 0.01 -5.09
C TRP A 77 -9.34 -0.39 -3.69
N GLU A 78 -10.30 0.35 -3.12
CA GLU A 78 -10.75 0.15 -1.74
C GLU A 78 -11.88 -0.89 -1.68
N ILE A 79 -12.79 -0.89 -2.65
CA ILE A 79 -13.93 -1.80 -2.70
C ILE A 79 -13.57 -3.18 -3.28
N GLN A 80 -12.28 -3.40 -3.54
CA GLN A 80 -11.68 -4.64 -4.02
C GLN A 80 -11.43 -5.70 -2.93
N GLY A 81 -12.29 -5.79 -1.91
CA GLY A 81 -12.23 -6.84 -0.88
C GLY A 81 -12.19 -8.27 -1.45
N TRP A 82 -12.68 -8.45 -2.67
CA TRP A 82 -12.59 -9.72 -3.41
C TRP A 82 -11.17 -10.17 -3.77
N MET A 83 -10.17 -9.27 -3.85
CA MET A 83 -8.76 -9.70 -4.02
C MET A 83 -8.24 -10.43 -2.78
N ILE A 84 -8.66 -9.97 -1.59
CA ILE A 84 -8.29 -10.62 -0.32
C ILE A 84 -9.00 -11.99 -0.22
N LEU A 85 -10.21 -12.10 -0.76
CA LEU A 85 -10.89 -13.39 -0.89
C LEU A 85 -10.11 -14.33 -1.83
N ILE A 86 -9.55 -13.83 -2.95
CA ILE A 86 -8.68 -14.64 -3.82
C ILE A 86 -7.45 -15.14 -3.05
N LEU A 87 -6.80 -14.30 -2.24
CA LEU A 87 -5.71 -14.74 -1.36
C LEU A 87 -6.14 -15.92 -0.48
N GLY A 88 -7.30 -15.81 0.20
CA GLY A 88 -7.83 -16.84 1.11
C GLY A 88 -8.29 -18.14 0.46
N TRP A 89 -8.97 -18.03 -0.68
CA TRP A 89 -9.58 -19.17 -1.37
C TRP A 89 -8.61 -19.87 -2.32
N VAL A 90 -7.75 -19.12 -2.99
CA VAL A 90 -6.84 -19.65 -4.00
C VAL A 90 -5.43 -19.84 -3.44
N PHE A 91 -4.82 -18.80 -2.87
CA PHE A 91 -3.39 -18.80 -2.59
C PHE A 91 -3.00 -19.45 -1.26
N VAL A 92 -3.81 -19.29 -0.20
CA VAL A 92 -3.56 -19.89 1.12
C VAL A 92 -3.21 -21.38 1.04
N PRO A 93 -3.96 -22.23 0.32
CA PRO A 93 -3.59 -23.62 0.16
C PRO A 93 -2.17 -23.80 -0.40
N PHE A 94 -1.80 -23.10 -1.47
CA PHE A 94 -0.47 -23.25 -2.08
C PHE A 94 0.65 -22.77 -1.17
N TYR A 95 0.47 -21.62 -0.50
CA TYR A 95 1.47 -21.06 0.40
C TYR A 95 1.63 -21.86 1.70
N SER A 96 0.54 -22.34 2.28
CA SER A 96 0.59 -23.18 3.49
C SER A 96 1.33 -24.49 3.22
N ARG A 97 1.19 -25.06 2.02
CA ARG A 97 1.84 -26.32 1.63
C ARG A 97 3.29 -26.14 1.18
N SER A 98 3.64 -24.99 0.61
CA SER A 98 5.01 -24.72 0.18
C SER A 98 5.97 -24.53 1.36
N MET A 99 5.47 -24.23 2.57
CA MET A 99 6.30 -24.05 3.77
C MET A 99 7.43 -23.02 3.59
N VAL A 100 7.21 -22.06 2.69
CA VAL A 100 8.14 -20.95 2.43
C VAL A 100 7.92 -19.85 3.44
N PHE A 101 9.00 -19.11 3.75
CA PHE A 101 8.94 -17.95 4.62
C PHE A 101 8.79 -16.64 3.82
N THR A 102 9.24 -16.64 2.56
CA THR A 102 9.18 -15.44 1.71
C THR A 102 8.61 -15.71 0.32
N MET A 103 8.02 -14.68 -0.30
CA MET A 103 7.51 -14.69 -1.67
C MET A 103 8.64 -14.88 -2.71
N PRO A 104 9.84 -14.28 -2.54
CA PRO A 104 10.99 -14.66 -3.33
C PRO A 104 11.39 -16.14 -3.19
N GLU A 105 11.31 -16.74 -1.99
CA GLU A 105 11.54 -18.18 -1.80
C GLU A 105 10.48 -19.03 -2.52
N PHE A 106 9.21 -18.60 -2.51
CA PHE A 106 8.15 -19.23 -3.31
C PHE A 106 8.51 -19.26 -4.79
N LEU A 107 8.95 -18.12 -5.36
CA LEU A 107 9.39 -18.05 -6.74
C LEU A 107 10.65 -18.88 -7.01
N GLU A 108 11.57 -18.97 -6.06
CA GLU A 108 12.75 -19.84 -6.19
C GLU A 108 12.35 -21.31 -6.33
N ARG A 109 11.45 -21.78 -5.45
CA ARG A 109 10.93 -23.16 -5.51
C ARG A 109 10.16 -23.39 -6.82
N ARG A 110 9.33 -22.43 -7.23
CA ARG A 110 8.52 -22.57 -8.44
C ARG A 110 9.35 -22.46 -9.74
N TYR A 111 10.35 -21.58 -9.76
CA TYR A 111 11.14 -21.24 -10.93
C TYR A 111 12.61 -21.54 -10.71
N ASN A 112 13.39 -20.58 -10.21
CA ASN A 112 14.83 -20.72 -10.03
C ASN A 112 15.39 -19.66 -9.05
N PRO A 113 16.63 -19.84 -8.56
CA PRO A 113 17.27 -18.87 -7.65
C PRO A 113 17.46 -17.46 -8.23
N GLN A 114 17.47 -17.31 -9.55
CA GLN A 114 17.55 -16.00 -10.21
C GLN A 114 16.24 -15.22 -10.06
N SER A 115 15.09 -15.89 -10.17
CA SER A 115 13.76 -15.27 -10.01
C SER A 115 13.58 -14.66 -8.62
N ARG A 116 14.14 -15.30 -7.58
CA ARG A 116 14.22 -14.75 -6.22
C ARG A 116 14.98 -13.43 -6.20
N THR A 117 16.22 -13.42 -6.70
CA THR A 117 17.04 -12.20 -6.71
C THR A 117 16.39 -11.08 -7.51
N ILE A 118 15.79 -11.38 -8.67
CA ILE A 118 15.08 -10.39 -9.49
C ILE A 118 13.90 -9.80 -8.71
N LEU A 119 13.07 -10.63 -8.06
CA LEU A 119 11.97 -10.12 -7.24
C LEU A 119 12.46 -9.27 -6.07
N SER A 120 13.55 -9.67 -5.40
CA SER A 120 14.14 -8.87 -4.32
C SER A 120 14.66 -7.51 -4.82
N VAL A 121 15.25 -7.44 -6.03
CA VAL A 121 15.65 -6.16 -6.66
C VAL A 121 14.43 -5.29 -6.94
N ILE A 122 13.39 -5.84 -7.59
CA ILE A 122 12.15 -5.12 -7.89
C ILE A 122 11.52 -4.59 -6.59
N SER A 123 11.53 -5.39 -5.52
CA SER A 123 10.98 -5.01 -4.21
C SER A 123 11.75 -3.86 -3.57
N LEU A 124 13.10 -3.90 -3.58
CA LEU A 124 13.93 -2.82 -3.05
C LEU A 124 13.72 -1.50 -3.81
N ILE A 125 13.62 -1.56 -5.14
CA ILE A 125 13.29 -0.39 -5.97
C ILE A 125 11.89 0.12 -5.62
N SER A 126 10.91 -0.78 -5.54
CA SER A 126 9.52 -0.44 -5.16
C SER A 126 9.46 0.26 -3.80
N TYR A 127 10.26 -0.17 -2.82
CA TYR A 127 10.31 0.45 -1.49
C TYR A 127 10.83 1.89 -1.52
N VAL A 128 11.85 2.18 -2.32
CA VAL A 128 12.33 3.56 -2.52
C VAL A 128 11.22 4.44 -3.10
N LEU A 129 10.60 3.97 -4.19
CA LEU A 129 9.66 4.75 -4.99
C LEU A 129 8.28 4.91 -4.31
N THR A 130 7.75 3.85 -3.71
CA THR A 130 6.35 3.79 -3.26
C THR A 130 6.17 3.87 -1.75
N LYS A 131 7.20 3.55 -0.96
CA LYS A 131 7.05 3.45 0.50
C LYS A 131 7.82 4.54 1.24
N VAL A 132 9.13 4.68 1.01
CA VAL A 132 9.94 5.70 1.71
C VAL A 132 9.50 7.10 1.31
N ALA A 133 9.58 7.43 0.01
CA ALA A 133 9.25 8.77 -0.48
C ALA A 133 7.85 9.20 -0.03
N VAL A 134 6.88 8.30 -0.17
CA VAL A 134 5.48 8.52 0.17
C VAL A 134 5.27 8.72 1.67
N THR A 135 5.85 7.88 2.52
CA THR A 135 5.68 7.99 3.97
C THR A 135 6.36 9.23 4.54
N VAL A 136 7.55 9.55 4.05
CA VAL A 136 8.29 10.75 4.49
C VAL A 136 7.58 12.02 4.04
N TYR A 137 7.05 12.05 2.81
CA TYR A 137 6.24 13.16 2.32
C TYR A 137 4.95 13.34 3.13
N ALA A 138 4.19 12.25 3.33
CA ALA A 138 2.98 12.29 4.13
C ALA A 138 3.25 12.82 5.54
N GLY A 139 4.36 12.39 6.17
CA GLY A 139 4.79 12.89 7.47
C GLY A 139 5.10 14.38 7.49
N GLY A 140 5.93 14.84 6.54
CA GLY A 140 6.24 16.26 6.42
C GLY A 140 4.99 17.13 6.25
N LEU A 141 4.05 16.70 5.40
CA LEU A 141 2.81 17.43 5.13
C LEU A 141 1.88 17.46 6.35
N VAL A 142 1.68 16.32 7.03
CA VAL A 142 0.84 16.24 8.23
C VAL A 142 1.28 17.26 9.27
N PHE A 143 2.57 17.26 9.63
CA PHE A 143 3.04 18.12 10.70
C PHE A 143 3.03 19.59 10.31
N GLN A 144 3.33 19.91 9.06
CA GLN A 144 3.21 21.27 8.54
C GLN A 144 1.78 21.81 8.70
N GLN A 145 0.77 21.00 8.35
CA GLN A 145 -0.64 21.41 8.43
C GLN A 145 -1.16 21.44 9.87
N VAL A 146 -0.86 20.42 10.67
CA VAL A 146 -1.34 20.30 12.05
C VAL A 146 -0.76 21.39 12.95
N PHE A 147 0.54 21.66 12.83
CA PHE A 147 1.18 22.70 13.62
C PHE A 147 0.95 24.10 13.06
N GLY A 148 0.54 24.23 11.79
CA GLY A 148 0.31 25.51 11.14
C GLY A 148 1.59 26.31 10.92
N ILE A 149 2.74 25.64 10.87
CA ILE A 149 4.05 26.25 10.70
C ILE A 149 4.47 26.06 9.25
N LYS A 150 4.59 27.16 8.49
CA LYS A 150 5.08 27.11 7.11
C LYS A 150 6.60 26.96 7.06
N GLU A 151 7.30 27.81 7.80
CA GLU A 151 8.76 27.85 7.85
C GLU A 151 9.24 27.98 9.30
N LEU A 152 10.39 27.39 9.59
CA LEU A 152 11.10 27.54 10.86
C LEU A 152 12.57 27.76 10.55
N TRP A 153 13.15 28.84 11.10
CA TRP A 153 14.55 29.24 10.84
C TRP A 153 14.89 29.43 9.36
N GLY A 154 13.94 29.92 8.56
CA GLY A 154 14.12 30.13 7.11
C GLY A 154 14.14 28.85 6.27
N ILE A 155 13.77 27.70 6.87
CA ILE A 155 13.66 26.42 6.19
C ILE A 155 12.18 26.02 6.17
N ASP A 156 11.69 25.52 5.04
CA ASP A 156 10.35 24.93 4.92
C ASP A 156 10.17 23.84 5.98
N PHE A 157 9.18 24.03 6.85
CA PHE A 157 8.91 23.13 7.98
C PHE A 157 8.56 21.72 7.52
N PHE A 158 8.07 21.54 6.28
CA PHE A 158 7.89 20.24 5.67
C PHE A 158 9.17 19.39 5.76
N TRP A 159 10.33 19.94 5.40
CA TRP A 159 11.59 19.19 5.38
C TRP A 159 12.10 18.90 6.78
N ILE A 160 11.94 19.85 7.71
CA ILE A 160 12.29 19.65 9.12
C ILE A 160 11.48 18.50 9.71
N ALA A 161 10.16 18.51 9.48
CA ALA A 161 9.26 17.46 9.95
C ALA A 161 9.53 16.11 9.28
N ALA A 162 9.75 16.10 7.97
CA ALA A 162 10.07 14.90 7.19
C ALA A 162 11.36 14.21 7.68
N ILE A 163 12.45 14.97 7.81
CA ILE A 163 13.74 14.45 8.28
C ILE A 163 13.66 14.09 9.77
N GLY A 164 12.99 14.90 10.58
CA GLY A 164 12.75 14.63 11.99
C GLY A 164 12.01 13.31 12.22
N LEU A 165 10.98 13.03 11.42
CA LEU A 165 10.25 11.76 11.45
C LEU A 165 11.17 10.57 11.13
N VAL A 166 12.02 10.68 10.12
CA VAL A 166 12.97 9.64 9.74
C VAL A 166 13.96 9.37 10.87
N ILE A 167 14.56 10.41 11.44
CA ILE A 167 15.53 10.29 12.53
C ILE A 167 14.87 9.66 13.76
N LEU A 168 13.71 10.18 14.16
CA LEU A 168 12.96 9.66 15.31
C LEU A 168 12.61 8.18 15.12
N THR A 169 12.16 7.81 13.92
CA THR A 169 11.84 6.42 13.61
C THR A 169 13.09 5.53 13.61
N ALA A 170 14.22 6.03 13.09
CA ALA A 170 15.47 5.30 13.08
C ALA A 170 15.97 5.01 14.50
N LEU A 171 15.98 6.02 15.37
CA LEU A 171 16.34 5.86 16.78
C LEU A 171 15.43 4.84 17.45
N TYR A 172 14.11 5.01 17.28
CA TYR A 172 13.11 4.09 17.80
C TYR A 172 13.33 2.63 17.36
N THR A 173 13.62 2.42 16.07
CA THR A 173 13.78 1.09 15.49
C THR A 173 15.11 0.45 15.93
N ILE A 174 16.19 1.23 15.97
CA ILE A 174 17.53 0.77 16.37
C ILE A 174 17.53 0.33 17.83
N PHE A 175 16.93 1.11 18.74
CA PHE A 175 16.92 0.79 20.16
C PHE A 175 15.82 -0.22 20.52
N GLY A 176 14.60 -0.08 19.97
CA GLY A 176 13.44 -0.88 20.37
C GLY A 176 13.27 -2.22 19.65
N GLY A 177 13.84 -2.40 18.45
CA GLY A 177 13.63 -3.58 17.61
C GLY A 177 12.18 -3.78 17.14
N MET A 178 11.95 -4.80 16.30
CA MET A 178 10.64 -5.11 15.70
C MET A 178 9.54 -5.36 16.74
N LYS A 179 9.90 -5.93 17.90
CA LYS A 179 8.94 -6.16 18.99
C LYS A 179 8.33 -4.85 19.49
N SER A 180 9.13 -3.79 19.65
CA SER A 180 8.60 -2.46 19.99
C SER A 180 7.67 -1.96 18.90
N VAL A 181 8.11 -2.04 17.63
CA VAL A 181 7.33 -1.61 16.45
C VAL A 181 5.96 -2.28 16.43
N LEU A 182 5.90 -3.58 16.74
CA LEU A 182 4.66 -4.33 16.80
C LEU A 182 3.72 -3.81 17.90
N TYR A 183 4.23 -3.61 19.12
CA TYR A 183 3.41 -3.12 20.23
C TYR A 183 2.87 -1.71 20.01
N THR A 184 3.68 -0.79 19.46
CA THR A 184 3.18 0.56 19.14
C THR A 184 2.13 0.52 18.05
N SER A 185 2.25 -0.42 17.10
CA SER A 185 1.25 -0.62 16.03
C SER A 185 -0.10 -1.11 16.55
N ILE A 186 -0.09 -1.94 17.60
CA ILE A 186 -1.33 -2.40 18.24
C ILE A 186 -2.03 -1.23 18.94
N LEU A 187 -1.28 -0.38 19.64
CA LEU A 187 -1.83 0.78 20.34
C LEU A 187 -2.36 1.86 19.38
N GLN A 188 -1.68 2.11 18.26
CA GLN A 188 -2.05 3.19 17.34
C GLN A 188 -3.31 2.88 16.52
N THR A 189 -3.54 1.61 16.16
CA THR A 189 -4.56 1.25 15.17
C THR A 189 -5.97 1.66 15.63
N PRO A 190 -6.41 1.36 16.87
CA PRO A 190 -7.70 1.83 17.36
C PRO A 190 -7.79 3.35 17.44
N ILE A 191 -6.72 4.03 17.88
CA ILE A 191 -6.67 5.49 17.97
C ILE A 191 -6.92 6.13 16.60
N LEU A 192 -6.26 5.60 15.57
CA LEU A 192 -6.38 6.11 14.22
C LEU A 192 -7.78 5.89 13.65
N LEU A 193 -8.36 4.70 13.84
CA LEU A 193 -9.70 4.38 13.34
C LEU A 193 -10.79 5.21 14.03
N LEU A 194 -10.72 5.32 15.36
CA LEU A 194 -11.65 6.15 16.13
C LEU A 194 -11.48 7.63 15.76
N GLY A 195 -10.24 8.11 15.63
CA GLY A 195 -9.95 9.47 15.17
C GLY A 195 -10.55 9.77 13.81
N SER A 196 -10.40 8.84 12.86
CA SER A 196 -10.93 8.97 11.51
C SER A 196 -12.46 8.94 11.49
N LEU A 197 -13.08 8.09 12.32
CA LEU A 197 -14.53 8.07 12.49
C LEU A 197 -15.07 9.38 13.10
N ILE A 198 -14.39 9.94 14.09
CA ILE A 198 -14.75 11.24 14.67
C ILE A 198 -14.66 12.33 13.61
N ILE A 199 -13.60 12.35 12.80
CA ILE A 199 -13.44 13.30 11.69
C ILE A 199 -14.57 13.16 10.68
N LEU A 200 -14.93 11.94 10.30
CA LEU A 200 -16.04 11.68 9.38
C LEU A 200 -17.35 12.30 9.91
N VAL A 201 -17.68 12.04 11.18
CA VAL A 201 -18.92 12.53 11.81
C VAL A 201 -18.91 14.06 11.93
N LEU A 202 -17.81 14.65 12.43
CA LEU A 202 -17.69 16.10 12.57
C LEU A 202 -17.64 16.80 11.21
N GLY A 203 -16.99 16.20 10.21
CA GLY A 203 -16.95 16.69 8.84
C GLY A 203 -18.33 16.76 8.21
N PHE A 204 -19.14 15.71 8.33
CA PHE A 204 -20.53 15.77 7.86
C PHE A 204 -21.35 16.82 8.61
N LYS A 205 -21.19 16.92 9.93
CA LYS A 205 -21.90 17.92 10.74
C LYS A 205 -21.57 19.34 10.27
N GLU A 206 -20.30 19.63 10.01
CA GLU A 206 -19.86 20.96 9.53
C GLU A 206 -20.34 21.25 8.11
N LEU A 207 -20.28 20.25 7.23
CA LEU A 207 -20.67 20.42 5.82
C LEU A 207 -22.19 20.61 5.66
N GLY A 208 -22.99 19.91 6.47
CA GLY A 208 -24.46 19.85 6.33
C GLY A 208 -24.99 18.47 5.95
N GLY A 209 -24.16 17.42 6.03
CA GLY A 209 -24.55 16.03 5.82
C GLY A 209 -24.10 15.42 4.49
N TRP A 210 -24.51 14.17 4.28
CA TRP A 210 -24.20 13.38 3.09
C TRP A 210 -24.76 14.00 1.81
N ASP A 211 -26.03 14.42 1.84
CA ASP A 211 -26.71 14.95 0.67
C ASP A 211 -26.08 16.25 0.16
N GLU A 212 -25.61 17.10 1.08
CA GLU A 212 -24.90 18.34 0.71
C GLU A 212 -23.53 18.04 0.10
N MET A 213 -22.81 17.03 0.60
CA MET A 213 -21.58 16.55 -0.02
C MET A 213 -21.84 16.07 -1.45
N MET A 214 -22.85 15.21 -1.64
CA MET A 214 -23.21 14.67 -2.95
C MET A 214 -23.65 15.78 -3.90
N ARG A 215 -24.38 16.81 -3.42
CA ARG A 215 -24.79 17.96 -4.22
C ARG A 215 -23.60 18.78 -4.69
N ILE A 216 -22.66 19.12 -3.80
CA ILE A 216 -21.49 19.94 -4.13
C ILE A 216 -20.53 19.16 -5.04
N CYS A 217 -20.18 17.93 -4.68
CA CYS A 217 -19.29 17.09 -5.49
C CYS A 217 -19.92 16.70 -6.84
N GLY A 218 -21.23 16.45 -6.87
CA GLY A 218 -21.97 16.13 -8.09
C GLY A 218 -22.13 17.31 -9.04
N ALA A 219 -21.95 18.55 -8.57
CA ALA A 219 -21.94 19.73 -9.43
C ALA A 219 -20.59 19.93 -10.15
N VAL A 220 -19.55 19.18 -9.79
CA VAL A 220 -18.20 19.33 -10.34
C VAL A 220 -17.98 18.29 -11.43
N THR A 221 -17.95 18.75 -12.67
CA THR A 221 -17.57 17.94 -13.84
C THR A 221 -16.08 17.64 -13.82
N VAL A 222 -15.72 16.37 -13.95
CA VAL A 222 -14.32 15.88 -13.85
C VAL A 222 -13.71 15.51 -15.20
N ASN A 223 -14.52 15.47 -16.26
CA ASN A 223 -14.09 15.23 -17.63
C ASN A 223 -15.06 15.83 -18.66
N ASP A 224 -14.66 15.82 -19.93
CA ASP A 224 -15.45 16.36 -21.06
C ASP A 224 -16.68 15.53 -21.41
N TYR A 225 -16.88 14.38 -20.77
CA TYR A 225 -18.00 13.47 -21.00
C TYR A 225 -19.15 13.65 -20.01
N GLY A 226 -19.07 14.69 -19.16
CA GLY A 226 -20.11 15.05 -18.21
C GLY A 226 -20.09 14.24 -16.92
N ASN A 227 -19.06 13.40 -16.69
CA ASN A 227 -18.96 12.71 -15.42
C ASN A 227 -18.63 13.67 -14.28
N THR A 228 -18.97 13.26 -13.06
CA THR A 228 -18.83 14.08 -11.85
C THR A 228 -17.92 13.45 -10.80
N MET A 229 -17.57 14.19 -9.74
CA MET A 229 -16.76 13.62 -8.65
C MET A 229 -17.45 12.49 -7.89
N THR A 230 -18.79 12.40 -7.94
CA THR A 230 -19.55 11.38 -7.21
C THR A 230 -19.60 10.03 -7.93
N GLU A 231 -19.21 10.00 -9.20
CA GLU A 231 -19.27 8.80 -10.02
C GLU A 231 -17.97 8.00 -9.92
N LEU A 232 -18.14 6.71 -9.62
CA LEU A 232 -17.11 5.68 -9.64
C LEU A 232 -16.91 5.17 -11.06
N ILE A 233 -18.00 4.98 -11.82
CA ILE A 233 -17.95 4.46 -13.19
C ILE A 233 -18.03 5.61 -14.20
N ARG A 234 -16.85 6.07 -14.61
CA ARG A 234 -16.72 7.15 -15.60
C ARG A 234 -16.74 6.64 -17.03
N SER A 235 -16.88 7.56 -17.99
CA SER A 235 -16.69 7.29 -19.40
C SER A 235 -15.39 6.51 -19.64
N ASN A 236 -15.42 5.53 -20.55
CA ASN A 236 -14.22 4.81 -20.93
C ASN A 236 -13.19 5.68 -21.68
N ASN A 237 -13.60 6.88 -22.09
CA ASN A 237 -12.74 7.88 -22.71
C ASN A 237 -12.21 8.92 -21.70
N ASP A 238 -12.52 8.77 -20.40
CA ASP A 238 -11.91 9.60 -19.36
C ASP A 238 -10.38 9.50 -19.46
N PRO A 239 -9.65 10.62 -19.57
CA PRO A 239 -8.20 10.60 -19.76
C PRO A 239 -7.44 10.09 -18.53
N ASN A 240 -8.03 10.17 -17.34
CA ASN A 240 -7.41 9.84 -16.06
C ASN A 240 -7.90 8.48 -15.54
N PHE A 241 -9.22 8.28 -15.49
CA PHE A 241 -9.88 7.14 -14.84
C PHE A 241 -10.96 6.51 -15.74
N PRO A 242 -10.59 5.96 -16.92
CA PRO A 242 -11.53 5.23 -17.75
C PRO A 242 -12.00 3.99 -17.00
N TRP A 243 -13.31 3.76 -16.84
CA TRP A 243 -13.82 2.74 -15.91
C TRP A 243 -13.26 1.33 -16.14
N LEU A 244 -13.09 0.92 -17.41
CA LEU A 244 -12.57 -0.40 -17.74
C LEU A 244 -11.08 -0.49 -17.39
N GLY A 245 -10.33 0.56 -17.70
CA GLY A 245 -8.94 0.69 -17.28
C GLY A 245 -8.84 0.65 -15.76
N ALA A 246 -9.66 1.44 -15.05
CA ALA A 246 -9.66 1.50 -13.60
C ALA A 246 -9.95 0.13 -12.98
N LEU A 247 -10.96 -0.58 -13.46
CA LEU A 247 -11.29 -1.93 -13.00
C LEU A 247 -10.15 -2.94 -13.24
N ILE A 248 -9.58 -2.97 -14.44
CA ILE A 248 -8.50 -3.90 -14.81
C ILE A 248 -7.19 -3.56 -14.08
N GLY A 249 -6.77 -2.30 -14.15
CA GLY A 249 -5.53 -1.81 -13.56
C GLY A 249 -5.51 -1.98 -12.05
N SER A 250 -6.58 -1.56 -11.36
CA SER A 250 -6.70 -1.77 -9.92
C SER A 250 -6.74 -3.26 -9.56
N ALA A 251 -7.40 -4.11 -10.35
CA ALA A 251 -7.41 -5.56 -10.08
C ALA A 251 -6.01 -6.20 -10.24
N ILE A 252 -5.21 -5.77 -11.22
CA ILE A 252 -3.83 -6.27 -11.40
C ILE A 252 -2.94 -5.81 -10.24
N ILE A 253 -3.02 -4.52 -9.88
CA ILE A 253 -2.29 -3.97 -8.74
C ILE A 253 -2.72 -4.65 -7.44
N GLY A 254 -4.02 -4.82 -7.23
CA GLY A 254 -4.61 -5.51 -6.09
C GLY A 254 -4.19 -6.98 -6.03
N PHE A 255 -4.17 -7.70 -7.15
CA PHE A 255 -3.67 -9.06 -7.17
C PHE A 255 -2.21 -9.13 -6.72
N TRP A 256 -1.35 -8.25 -7.24
CA TRP A 256 0.04 -8.15 -6.78
C TRP A 256 0.12 -7.86 -5.28
N TYR A 257 -0.55 -6.80 -4.82
CA TYR A 257 -0.47 -6.35 -3.43
C TYR A 257 -1.03 -7.38 -2.45
N TRP A 258 -2.22 -7.92 -2.69
CA TRP A 258 -2.87 -8.84 -1.76
C TRP A 258 -2.33 -10.27 -1.85
N CYS A 259 -2.04 -10.76 -3.05
CA CYS A 259 -1.69 -12.17 -3.25
C CYS A 259 -0.20 -12.44 -3.31
N THR A 260 0.65 -11.42 -3.56
CA THR A 260 2.08 -11.64 -3.82
C THR A 260 3.02 -10.75 -3.01
N ASP A 261 2.52 -9.67 -2.38
CA ASP A 261 3.34 -8.82 -1.54
C ASP A 261 3.74 -9.55 -0.26
N GLN A 262 5.03 -9.53 0.05
CA GLN A 262 5.60 -10.19 1.22
C GLN A 262 4.94 -9.71 2.52
N PHE A 263 4.67 -8.41 2.63
CA PHE A 263 4.17 -7.79 3.85
C PHE A 263 2.77 -8.31 4.22
N ILE A 264 1.91 -8.50 3.21
CA ILE A 264 0.55 -9.00 3.40
C ILE A 264 0.52 -10.52 3.54
N VAL A 265 1.16 -11.24 2.61
CA VAL A 265 1.09 -12.71 2.58
C VAL A 265 1.72 -13.32 3.85
N GLN A 266 2.75 -12.69 4.41
CA GLN A 266 3.38 -13.16 5.64
C GLN A 266 2.40 -13.20 6.83
N ARG A 267 1.43 -12.28 6.91
CA ARG A 267 0.39 -12.29 7.99
C ARG A 267 -0.58 -13.45 7.87
N VAL A 268 -0.81 -13.91 6.65
CA VAL A 268 -1.66 -15.07 6.40
C VAL A 268 -0.91 -16.36 6.71
N LEU A 269 0.40 -16.38 6.41
CA LEU A 269 1.30 -17.51 6.67
C LEU A 269 1.61 -17.75 8.16
N SER A 270 1.38 -16.76 9.04
CA SER A 270 1.51 -16.95 10.50
C SER A 270 0.32 -17.68 11.13
N GLY A 271 -0.74 -17.96 10.36
CA GLY A 271 -1.90 -18.70 10.86
C GLY A 271 -1.57 -20.15 11.22
N LYS A 272 -2.20 -20.66 12.29
CA LYS A 272 -2.01 -22.05 12.75
C LYS A 272 -2.41 -23.13 11.73
N ASN A 273 -3.31 -22.81 10.81
CA ASN A 273 -3.75 -23.70 9.75
C ASN A 273 -4.51 -22.94 8.65
N GLU A 274 -4.80 -23.63 7.53
CA GLU A 274 -5.54 -23.06 6.39
C GLU A 274 -6.91 -22.47 6.77
N LYS A 275 -7.58 -23.00 7.80
CA LYS A 275 -8.90 -22.53 8.24
C LYS A 275 -8.81 -21.13 8.86
N GLU A 276 -7.85 -20.92 9.75
CA GLU A 276 -7.63 -19.59 10.35
C GLU A 276 -7.12 -18.60 9.33
N ALA A 277 -6.19 -19.01 8.47
CA ALA A 277 -5.69 -18.19 7.38
C ALA A 277 -6.85 -17.71 6.48
N ARG A 278 -7.71 -18.63 6.03
CA ARG A 278 -8.88 -18.28 5.20
C ARG A 278 -9.86 -17.38 5.93
N ARG A 279 -10.22 -17.70 7.17
CA ARG A 279 -11.14 -16.85 7.95
C ARG A 279 -10.55 -15.48 8.23
N GLY A 280 -9.24 -15.41 8.44
CA GLY A 280 -8.51 -14.16 8.60
C GLY A 280 -8.56 -13.32 7.34
N THR A 281 -8.42 -13.92 6.16
CA THR A 281 -8.60 -13.20 4.89
C THR A 281 -10.05 -12.74 4.66
N ILE A 282 -11.06 -13.54 5.03
CA ILE A 282 -12.47 -13.12 4.95
C ILE A 282 -12.74 -11.94 5.89
N PHE A 283 -12.24 -12.00 7.12
CA PHE A 283 -12.36 -10.89 8.06
C PHE A 283 -11.62 -9.64 7.58
N GLY A 284 -10.39 -9.79 7.07
CA GLY A 284 -9.64 -8.71 6.44
C GLY A 284 -10.36 -8.10 5.24
N ALA A 285 -11.06 -8.91 4.44
CA ALA A 285 -11.86 -8.44 3.31
C ALA A 285 -13.04 -7.57 3.74
N TYR A 286 -13.71 -7.87 4.87
CA TYR A 286 -14.70 -6.96 5.46
C TYR A 286 -14.08 -5.64 5.88
N LEU A 287 -12.96 -5.68 6.61
CA LEU A 287 -12.29 -4.48 7.08
C LEU A 287 -11.80 -3.60 5.92
N LYS A 288 -11.39 -4.21 4.80
CA LYS A 288 -10.94 -3.49 3.60
C LYS A 288 -12.04 -2.65 2.94
N LEU A 289 -13.32 -2.90 3.22
CA LEU A 289 -14.41 -2.06 2.70
C LEU A 289 -14.57 -0.74 3.49
N LEU A 290 -13.94 -0.59 4.65
CA LEU A 290 -14.06 0.59 5.53
C LEU A 290 -13.26 1.83 5.10
N PRO A 291 -12.04 1.75 4.55
CA PRO A 291 -11.19 2.92 4.28
C PRO A 291 -11.80 3.93 3.31
N VAL A 292 -12.68 3.51 2.40
CA VAL A 292 -13.43 4.45 1.54
C VAL A 292 -14.27 5.43 2.38
N PHE A 293 -14.88 4.95 3.47
CA PHE A 293 -15.67 5.76 4.38
C PHE A 293 -14.80 6.53 5.36
N LEU A 294 -13.68 5.95 5.80
CA LEU A 294 -12.83 6.55 6.83
C LEU A 294 -11.82 7.56 6.28
N PHE A 295 -11.49 7.53 4.99
CA PHE A 295 -10.46 8.40 4.40
C PHE A 295 -10.89 9.06 3.09
N LEU A 296 -11.39 8.30 2.11
CA LEU A 296 -11.78 8.87 0.81
C LEU A 296 -12.95 9.86 0.96
N ILE A 297 -14.01 9.46 1.65
CA ILE A 297 -15.18 10.32 1.92
C ILE A 297 -14.80 11.57 2.72
N PRO A 298 -13.99 11.51 3.81
CA PRO A 298 -13.44 12.71 4.43
C PRO A 298 -12.69 13.62 3.45
N GLY A 299 -11.95 13.06 2.50
CA GLY A 299 -11.38 13.82 1.38
C GLY A 299 -12.43 14.62 0.60
N MET A 300 -13.51 13.97 0.19
CA MET A 300 -14.64 14.61 -0.50
C MET A 300 -15.32 15.68 0.36
N ILE A 301 -15.48 15.43 1.67
CA ILE A 301 -15.99 16.42 2.62
C ILE A 301 -15.07 17.65 2.65
N ALA A 302 -13.75 17.46 2.72
CA ALA A 302 -12.79 18.56 2.76
C ALA A 302 -12.84 19.39 1.46
N PHE A 303 -13.01 18.74 0.31
CA PHE A 303 -13.24 19.42 -0.97
C PHE A 303 -14.56 20.21 -0.96
N ALA A 304 -15.66 19.59 -0.54
CA ALA A 304 -16.97 20.23 -0.51
C ALA A 304 -16.99 21.43 0.45
N LEU A 305 -16.32 21.32 1.61
CA LEU A 305 -16.08 22.45 2.50
C LEU A 305 -15.26 23.55 1.81
N HIS A 306 -14.20 23.20 1.08
CA HIS A 306 -13.40 24.19 0.34
C HIS A 306 -14.25 24.97 -0.65
N GLN A 307 -15.08 24.29 -1.45
CA GLN A 307 -16.01 24.94 -2.39
C GLN A 307 -17.04 25.81 -1.66
N LYS A 308 -17.62 25.32 -0.57
CA LYS A 308 -18.61 26.05 0.22
C LYS A 308 -18.05 27.36 0.78
N TYR A 309 -16.84 27.33 1.34
CA TYR A 309 -16.18 28.51 1.89
C TYR A 309 -15.84 29.55 0.81
N LEU A 310 -15.35 29.11 -0.35
CA LEU A 310 -15.13 29.99 -1.51
C LEU A 310 -16.45 30.61 -2.00
N GLY A 311 -17.51 29.82 -2.07
CA GLY A 311 -18.84 30.29 -2.49
C GLY A 311 -19.44 31.37 -1.58
N THR A 312 -19.04 31.41 -0.31
CA THR A 312 -19.41 32.46 0.64
C THR A 312 -18.47 33.67 0.64
N GLY A 313 -17.49 33.72 -0.26
CA GLY A 313 -16.49 34.81 -0.35
C GLY A 313 -15.36 34.73 0.68
N GLY A 314 -15.22 33.58 1.37
CA GLY A 314 -14.14 33.34 2.33
C GLY A 314 -12.89 32.74 1.70
N GLU A 315 -11.83 32.57 2.49
CA GLU A 315 -10.68 31.75 2.08
C GLU A 315 -11.07 30.28 1.98
N GLY A 316 -10.52 29.58 0.99
CA GLY A 316 -10.76 28.16 0.79
C GLY A 316 -10.36 27.32 2.01
N PHE A 317 -11.10 26.22 2.25
CA PHE A 317 -10.84 25.34 3.40
C PHE A 317 -9.47 24.66 3.32
N LEU A 318 -9.13 24.06 2.18
CA LEU A 318 -7.81 23.49 1.87
C LEU A 318 -6.74 24.57 1.57
N PRO A 319 -5.46 24.35 1.94
CA PRO A 319 -4.36 25.22 1.54
C PRO A 319 -4.09 25.12 0.04
N MET A 320 -3.51 26.17 -0.54
CA MET A 320 -3.19 26.23 -1.97
C MET A 320 -1.74 25.81 -2.25
N LEU A 321 -1.54 25.12 -3.37
CA LEU A 321 -0.24 24.83 -3.96
C LEU A 321 0.28 26.05 -4.73
N ALA A 322 1.58 26.05 -5.04
CA ALA A 322 2.23 27.13 -5.81
C ALA A 322 1.68 27.28 -7.24
N ASN A 323 1.08 26.22 -7.79
CA ASN A 323 0.43 26.23 -9.09
C ASN A 323 -1.01 26.80 -9.07
N GLY A 324 -1.50 27.24 -7.90
CA GLY A 324 -2.84 27.81 -7.75
C GLY A 324 -3.97 26.80 -7.55
N ASN A 325 -3.66 25.50 -7.46
CA ASN A 325 -4.65 24.47 -7.13
C ASN A 325 -4.76 24.24 -5.61
N ALA A 326 -5.89 23.73 -5.14
CA ALA A 326 -6.00 23.26 -3.76
C ALA A 326 -5.09 22.04 -3.54
N ASN A 327 -4.33 22.04 -2.46
CA ASN A 327 -3.51 20.90 -2.06
C ASN A 327 -4.40 19.78 -1.53
N ALA A 328 -4.75 18.84 -2.41
CA ALA A 328 -5.65 17.75 -2.07
C ALA A 328 -5.07 16.83 -0.98
N ASP A 329 -3.77 16.53 -1.00
CA ASP A 329 -3.11 15.70 0.02
C ASP A 329 -3.22 16.31 1.44
N ALA A 330 -3.43 17.63 1.55
CA ALA A 330 -3.65 18.30 2.82
C ALA A 330 -5.08 18.11 3.38
N ALA A 331 -5.98 17.40 2.69
CA ALA A 331 -7.38 17.24 3.08
C ALA A 331 -7.57 16.68 4.49
N PHE A 332 -7.04 15.49 4.76
CA PHE A 332 -7.19 14.87 6.08
C PHE A 332 -6.48 15.66 7.19
N PRO A 333 -5.23 16.13 7.02
CA PRO A 333 -4.60 16.99 8.03
C PRO A 333 -5.35 18.29 8.29
N THR A 334 -5.97 18.89 7.28
CA THR A 334 -6.76 20.12 7.44
C THR A 334 -8.03 19.86 8.24
N LEU A 335 -8.71 18.74 8.01
CA LEU A 335 -9.86 18.33 8.83
C LEU A 335 -9.44 18.10 10.29
N VAL A 336 -8.33 17.41 10.54
CA VAL A 336 -7.74 17.23 11.88
C VAL A 336 -7.47 18.57 12.54
N ALA A 337 -6.82 19.49 11.82
CA ALA A 337 -6.40 20.77 12.35
C ALA A 337 -7.58 21.70 12.67
N LYS A 338 -8.61 21.71 11.80
CA LYS A 338 -9.73 22.67 11.88
C LYS A 338 -10.96 22.16 12.63
N LEU A 339 -11.28 20.86 12.57
CA LEU A 339 -12.54 20.32 13.10
C LEU A 339 -12.42 19.61 14.43
N LEU A 340 -11.25 19.02 14.76
CA LEU A 340 -11.11 18.28 16.01
C LEU A 340 -11.02 19.22 17.22
N PRO A 341 -11.74 18.92 18.32
CA PRO A 341 -11.59 19.66 19.57
C PRO A 341 -10.23 19.36 20.21
N ALA A 342 -9.82 20.25 21.11
CA ALA A 342 -8.59 20.08 21.88
C ALA A 342 -8.58 18.75 22.67
N GLY A 343 -7.40 18.17 22.83
CA GLY A 343 -7.19 16.83 23.39
C GLY A 343 -7.41 15.72 22.38
N VAL A 344 -8.56 15.70 21.69
CA VAL A 344 -8.83 14.73 20.61
C VAL A 344 -7.90 14.99 19.42
N LYS A 345 -7.68 16.26 19.07
CA LYS A 345 -6.71 16.66 18.05
C LYS A 345 -5.32 16.14 18.39
N GLY A 346 -4.82 16.39 19.62
CA GLY A 346 -3.56 15.82 20.10
C GLY A 346 -3.49 14.30 19.98
N LEU A 347 -4.54 13.59 20.39
CA LEU A 347 -4.62 12.12 20.33
C LEU A 347 -4.54 11.58 18.89
N VAL A 348 -5.26 12.20 17.96
CA VAL A 348 -5.26 11.79 16.55
C VAL A 348 -3.89 12.08 15.91
N VAL A 349 -3.28 13.23 16.24
CA VAL A 349 -1.92 13.57 15.78
C VAL A 349 -0.90 12.54 16.27
N CYS A 350 -1.01 12.09 17.52
CA CYS A 350 -0.21 10.98 18.04
C CYS A 350 -0.44 9.67 17.27
N GLY A 351 -1.69 9.34 16.97
CA GLY A 351 -2.04 8.17 16.16
C GLY A 351 -1.43 8.21 14.75
N ILE A 352 -1.46 9.38 14.09
CA ILE A 352 -0.84 9.59 12.78
C ILE A 352 0.69 9.48 12.86
N LEU A 353 1.32 10.13 13.85
CA LEU A 353 2.76 10.03 14.07
C LEU A 353 3.19 8.57 14.28
N ALA A 354 2.47 7.85 15.14
CA ALA A 354 2.72 6.44 15.39
C ALA A 354 2.62 5.63 14.10
N ALA A 355 1.56 5.84 13.31
CA ALA A 355 1.34 5.12 12.07
C ALA A 355 2.48 5.36 11.06
N LEU A 356 2.90 6.62 10.89
CA LEU A 356 4.04 7.01 10.06
C LEU A 356 5.34 6.32 10.51
N MET A 357 5.62 6.33 11.82
CA MET A 357 6.81 5.69 12.39
C MET A 357 6.77 4.17 12.23
N SER A 358 5.61 3.54 12.42
CA SER A 358 5.43 2.09 12.27
C SER A 358 5.67 1.63 10.82
N SER A 359 5.13 2.37 9.84
CA SER A 359 5.35 2.09 8.42
C SER A 359 6.84 2.21 8.04
N LEU A 360 7.51 3.29 8.47
CA LEU A 360 8.95 3.48 8.22
C LEU A 360 9.79 2.39 8.90
N ALA A 361 9.52 2.06 10.16
CA ALA A 361 10.24 1.02 10.90
C ALA A 361 10.10 -0.37 10.25
N SER A 362 8.89 -0.69 9.77
CA SER A 362 8.63 -1.94 9.05
C SER A 362 9.41 -2.00 7.72
N LEU A 363 9.52 -0.87 7.02
CA LEU A 363 10.32 -0.76 5.81
C LEU A 363 11.82 -0.90 6.10
N PHE A 364 12.32 -0.29 7.18
CA PHE A 364 13.71 -0.41 7.58
C PHE A 364 14.10 -1.87 7.76
N ASN A 365 13.26 -2.60 8.50
CA ASN A 365 13.48 -4.01 8.72
C ASN A 365 13.40 -4.84 7.42
N SER A 366 12.37 -4.62 6.61
CA SER A 366 12.15 -5.41 5.38
C SER A 366 13.27 -5.17 4.36
N SER A 367 13.73 -3.93 4.24
CA SER A 367 14.86 -3.54 3.39
C SER A 367 16.16 -4.20 3.85
N ALA A 368 16.44 -4.16 5.17
CA ALA A 368 17.59 -4.83 5.76
C ALA A 368 17.57 -6.34 5.49
N MET A 369 16.42 -7.00 5.67
CA MET A 369 16.27 -8.44 5.44
C MET A 369 16.46 -8.79 3.96
N LEU A 370 15.76 -8.12 3.04
CA LEU A 370 15.89 -8.39 1.60
C LEU A 370 17.35 -8.25 1.16
N PHE A 371 18.03 -7.16 1.54
CA PHE A 371 19.43 -6.97 1.17
C PHE A 371 20.37 -8.01 1.78
N THR A 372 20.25 -8.27 3.08
CA THR A 372 21.19 -9.16 3.78
C THR A 372 20.98 -10.62 3.43
N ILE A 373 19.74 -11.10 3.38
CA ILE A 373 19.43 -12.51 3.17
C ILE A 373 19.47 -12.86 1.69
N ASP A 374 18.83 -12.07 0.81
CA ASP A 374 18.68 -12.44 -0.60
C ASP A 374 19.90 -12.07 -1.46
N PHE A 375 20.73 -11.13 -1.00
CA PHE A 375 21.96 -10.73 -1.69
C PHE A 375 23.21 -11.09 -0.88
N TYR A 376 23.41 -10.45 0.28
CA TYR A 376 24.71 -10.51 0.96
C TYR A 376 25.09 -11.92 1.42
N LYS A 377 24.19 -12.62 2.11
CA LYS A 377 24.43 -13.99 2.64
C LYS A 377 24.63 -15.00 1.52
N ARG A 378 24.12 -14.75 0.31
CA ARG A 378 24.37 -15.60 -0.86
C ARG A 378 25.82 -15.50 -1.36
N PHE A 379 26.38 -14.29 -1.38
CA PHE A 379 27.78 -14.07 -1.76
C PHE A 379 28.77 -14.38 -0.62
N LYS A 380 28.33 -14.24 0.63
CA LYS A 380 29.13 -14.49 1.84
C LYS A 380 28.34 -15.29 2.90
N PRO A 381 28.16 -16.62 2.71
CA PRO A 381 27.31 -17.46 3.57
C PRO A 381 27.73 -17.53 5.03
N ASN A 382 29.03 -17.46 5.30
CA ASN A 382 29.62 -17.64 6.64
C ASN A 382 29.71 -16.33 7.45
N THR A 383 28.92 -15.31 7.08
CA THR A 383 28.92 -14.02 7.79
C THR A 383 28.19 -14.16 9.13
N SER A 384 28.80 -13.68 10.22
CA SER A 384 28.17 -13.72 11.54
C SER A 384 26.90 -12.86 11.59
N GLU A 385 25.90 -13.29 12.36
CA GLU A 385 24.62 -12.59 12.48
C GLU A 385 24.78 -11.13 12.94
N LYS A 386 25.71 -10.86 13.87
CA LYS A 386 26.02 -9.48 14.31
C LYS A 386 26.50 -8.58 13.14
N LYS A 387 27.29 -9.14 12.22
CA LYS A 387 27.77 -8.40 11.05
C LYS A 387 26.67 -8.24 10.00
N LEU A 388 25.79 -9.24 9.84
CA LEU A 388 24.61 -9.13 8.96
C LEU A 388 23.68 -8.01 9.40
N VAL A 389 23.44 -7.85 10.70
CA VAL A 389 22.62 -6.74 11.24
C VAL A 389 23.19 -5.38 10.84
N GLY A 390 24.50 -5.16 11.01
CA GLY A 390 25.16 -3.90 10.63
C GLY A 390 25.07 -3.60 9.13
N ILE A 391 25.23 -4.63 8.28
CA ILE A 391 25.09 -4.48 6.82
C ILE A 391 23.64 -4.15 6.43
N GLY A 392 22.66 -4.79 7.08
CA GLY A 392 21.25 -4.49 6.86
C GLY A 392 20.88 -3.06 7.24
N GLN A 393 21.46 -2.55 8.34
CA GLN A 393 21.30 -1.15 8.76
C GLN A 393 21.89 -0.19 7.71
N MET A 394 23.09 -0.47 7.17
CA MET A 394 23.68 0.35 6.11
C MET A 394 22.83 0.36 4.83
N ALA A 395 22.32 -0.80 4.41
CA ALA A 395 21.43 -0.90 3.25
C ALA A 395 20.15 -0.09 3.44
N THR A 396 19.60 -0.13 4.66
CA THR A 396 18.42 0.67 5.04
C THR A 396 18.71 2.16 4.92
N VAL A 397 19.84 2.63 5.44
CA VAL A 397 20.23 4.05 5.34
C VAL A 397 20.33 4.49 3.88
N ALA A 398 20.92 3.67 3.02
CA ALA A 398 20.99 3.97 1.59
C ALA A 398 19.58 4.10 0.96
N ILE A 399 18.68 3.16 1.25
CA ILE A 399 17.29 3.18 0.74
C ILE A 399 16.52 4.42 1.23
N VAL A 400 16.72 4.81 2.50
CA VAL A 400 16.11 6.01 3.07
C VAL A 400 16.60 7.27 2.37
N ILE A 401 17.91 7.41 2.17
CA ILE A 401 18.49 8.55 1.46
C ILE A 401 17.93 8.63 0.04
N LEU A 402 17.91 7.50 -0.68
CA LEU A 402 17.35 7.46 -2.03
C LEU A 402 15.86 7.85 -2.06
N GLY A 403 15.07 7.40 -1.08
CA GLY A 403 13.65 7.77 -0.99
C GLY A 403 13.43 9.25 -0.67
N ILE A 404 14.26 9.86 0.19
CA ILE A 404 14.22 11.31 0.46
C ILE A 404 14.57 12.10 -0.80
N LEU A 405 15.63 11.71 -1.50
CA LEU A 405 16.05 12.34 -2.76
C LEU A 405 15.02 12.17 -3.88
N TRP A 406 14.15 11.16 -3.77
CA TRP A 406 13.08 10.91 -4.73
C TRP A 406 11.85 11.79 -4.51
N ILE A 407 11.66 12.40 -3.33
CA ILE A 407 10.46 13.22 -3.03
C ILE A 407 10.24 14.36 -4.05
N PRO A 408 11.26 15.13 -4.48
CA PRO A 408 11.06 16.16 -5.50
C PRO A 408 10.63 15.59 -6.86
N ILE A 409 11.16 14.41 -7.24
CA ILE A 409 10.80 13.73 -8.50
C ILE A 409 9.36 13.22 -8.41
N MET A 410 8.95 12.65 -7.27
CA MET A 410 7.57 12.27 -7.03
C MET A 410 6.62 13.45 -7.20
N ARG A 411 6.95 14.62 -6.63
CA ARG A 411 6.15 15.85 -6.75
C ARG A 411 6.08 16.42 -8.16
N SER A 412 7.04 16.11 -9.04
CA SER A 412 6.99 16.56 -10.44
C SER A 412 6.18 15.63 -11.35
N VAL A 413 5.91 14.40 -10.90
CA VAL A 413 5.14 13.41 -11.67
C VAL A 413 3.64 13.46 -11.35
N GLY A 414 3.24 13.93 -10.17
CA GLY A 414 1.83 14.09 -9.83
C GLY A 414 1.57 14.90 -8.56
N ASP A 415 0.46 15.63 -8.58
CA ASP A 415 0.01 16.51 -7.49
C ASP A 415 -0.69 15.76 -6.34
N VAL A 416 -1.10 14.51 -6.56
CA VAL A 416 -1.84 13.70 -5.59
C VAL A 416 -1.05 12.43 -5.28
N LEU A 417 -0.69 12.26 -4.01
CA LEU A 417 0.19 11.20 -3.53
C LEU A 417 -0.31 9.79 -3.86
N TYR A 418 -1.62 9.55 -3.71
CA TYR A 418 -2.19 8.23 -3.96
C TYR A 418 -2.25 7.89 -5.44
N THR A 419 -2.56 8.86 -6.30
CA THR A 419 -2.52 8.68 -7.75
C THR A 419 -1.10 8.34 -8.21
N TYR A 420 -0.09 9.07 -7.72
CA TYR A 420 1.31 8.76 -7.96
C TYR A 420 1.66 7.32 -7.53
N LEU A 421 1.27 6.94 -6.31
CA LEU A 421 1.55 5.61 -5.77
C LEU A 421 0.93 4.50 -6.63
N GLN A 422 -0.34 4.65 -7.01
CA GLN A 422 -1.02 3.66 -7.85
C GLN A 422 -0.43 3.61 -9.26
N ASP A 423 -0.02 4.75 -9.82
CA ASP A 423 0.62 4.81 -11.13
C ASP A 423 1.99 4.10 -11.15
N VAL A 424 2.83 4.31 -10.14
CA VAL A 424 4.09 3.55 -10.01
C VAL A 424 3.82 2.06 -9.81
N GLN A 425 2.83 1.71 -9.00
CA GLN A 425 2.46 0.30 -8.82
C GLN A 425 1.91 -0.31 -10.12
N SER A 426 1.23 0.47 -10.96
CA SER A 426 0.68 0.02 -12.24
C SER A 426 1.75 -0.47 -13.22
N VAL A 427 3.00 -0.04 -13.05
CA VAL A 427 4.14 -0.46 -13.88
C VAL A 427 5.04 -1.50 -13.20
N LEU A 428 4.98 -1.64 -11.88
CA LEU A 428 5.76 -2.65 -11.14
C LEU A 428 5.00 -3.97 -10.94
N ALA A 429 3.69 -3.89 -10.72
CA ALA A 429 2.82 -5.04 -10.44
C ALA A 429 2.67 -6.04 -11.60
N PRO A 430 2.49 -5.62 -12.87
CA PRO A 430 2.11 -6.53 -13.96
C PRO A 430 3.05 -7.72 -14.17
N GLY A 431 4.37 -7.48 -14.14
CA GLY A 431 5.36 -8.55 -14.33
C GLY A 431 5.33 -9.58 -13.21
N ILE A 432 5.18 -9.13 -11.97
CA ILE A 432 5.07 -10.00 -10.79
C ILE A 432 3.74 -10.76 -10.83
N ALA A 433 2.64 -10.06 -11.09
CA ALA A 433 1.31 -10.65 -11.19
C ALA A 433 1.27 -11.77 -12.24
N ALA A 434 1.82 -11.53 -13.44
CA ALA A 434 1.89 -12.52 -14.51
C ALA A 434 2.71 -13.75 -14.11
N ALA A 435 3.87 -13.54 -13.48
CA ALA A 435 4.75 -14.62 -13.02
C ALA A 435 4.09 -15.48 -11.93
N PHE A 436 3.38 -14.89 -10.97
CA PHE A 436 2.67 -15.66 -9.94
C PHE A 436 1.43 -16.35 -10.49
N LEU A 437 0.62 -15.65 -11.29
CA LEU A 437 -0.61 -16.21 -11.85
C LEU A 437 -0.33 -17.45 -12.71
N LEU A 438 0.59 -17.35 -13.67
CA LEU A 438 0.96 -18.49 -14.51
C LEU A 438 1.78 -19.53 -13.75
N GLY A 439 2.48 -19.13 -12.69
CA GLY A 439 3.19 -20.04 -11.80
C GLY A 439 2.24 -21.03 -11.13
N ILE A 440 1.08 -20.56 -10.69
CA ILE A 440 0.10 -21.38 -9.97
C ILE A 440 -0.95 -21.99 -10.91
N CYS A 441 -1.31 -21.32 -12.01
CA CYS A 441 -2.38 -21.79 -12.89
C CYS A 441 -1.91 -22.71 -14.02
N TRP A 442 -0.65 -22.65 -14.42
CA TRP A 442 -0.17 -23.38 -15.60
C TRP A 442 1.03 -24.28 -15.29
N LYS A 443 0.82 -25.60 -15.42
CA LYS A 443 1.83 -26.64 -15.14
C LYS A 443 3.07 -26.52 -16.03
N ARG A 444 2.90 -26.01 -17.25
CA ARG A 444 3.96 -25.91 -18.26
C ARG A 444 4.88 -24.71 -18.07
N THR A 445 4.52 -23.73 -17.22
CA THR A 445 5.35 -22.54 -16.98
C THR A 445 6.74 -22.97 -16.53
N SER A 446 7.74 -22.67 -17.35
CA SER A 446 9.12 -23.06 -17.09
C SER A 446 9.79 -22.05 -16.15
N ALA A 447 10.95 -22.43 -15.59
CA ALA A 447 11.76 -21.52 -14.79
C ALA A 447 12.23 -20.30 -15.59
N GLN A 448 12.57 -20.49 -16.87
CA GLN A 448 12.97 -19.40 -17.76
C GLN A 448 11.77 -18.51 -18.10
N GLY A 449 10.59 -19.08 -18.32
CA GLY A 449 9.37 -18.32 -18.60
C GLY A 449 9.02 -17.34 -17.48
N GLY A 450 8.96 -17.84 -16.24
CA GLY A 450 8.71 -16.98 -15.06
C GLY A 450 9.77 -15.89 -14.89
N MET A 451 11.05 -16.24 -15.03
CA MET A 451 12.17 -15.30 -14.91
C MET A 451 12.13 -14.19 -15.96
N TRP A 452 11.96 -14.52 -17.24
CA TRP A 452 11.91 -13.54 -18.32
C TRP A 452 10.64 -12.68 -18.27
N GLY A 453 9.53 -13.22 -17.77
CA GLY A 453 8.33 -12.42 -17.46
C GLY A 453 8.60 -11.30 -16.46
N LEU A 454 9.32 -11.61 -15.38
CA LEU A 454 9.73 -10.61 -14.37
C LEU A 454 10.70 -9.57 -14.95
N ILE A 455 11.72 -10.02 -15.70
CA ILE A 455 12.70 -9.13 -16.33
C ILE A 455 12.02 -8.19 -17.33
N ALA A 456 11.18 -8.73 -18.22
CA ALA A 456 10.46 -7.95 -19.21
C ALA A 456 9.56 -6.90 -18.54
N GLY A 457 8.83 -7.30 -17.49
CA GLY A 457 8.03 -6.38 -16.69
C GLY A 457 8.89 -5.27 -16.07
N MET A 458 9.99 -5.62 -15.41
CA MET A 458 10.88 -4.63 -14.79
C MET A 458 11.44 -3.64 -15.81
N ILE A 459 11.94 -4.11 -16.96
CA ILE A 459 12.52 -3.25 -18.00
C ILE A 459 11.46 -2.29 -18.54
N ILE A 460 10.30 -2.80 -18.97
CA ILE A 460 9.22 -2.00 -19.55
C ILE A 460 8.69 -0.98 -18.52
N GLY A 461 8.52 -1.41 -17.27
CA GLY A 461 8.03 -0.54 -16.21
C GLY A 461 9.00 0.60 -15.88
N LEU A 462 10.31 0.30 -15.78
CA LEU A 462 11.33 1.33 -15.58
C LEU A 462 11.47 2.26 -16.79
N THR A 463 11.33 1.74 -18.01
CA THR A 463 11.30 2.56 -19.24
C THR A 463 10.13 3.54 -19.20
N ARG A 464 8.91 3.08 -18.83
CA ARG A 464 7.75 3.97 -18.66
C ARG A 464 7.96 5.01 -17.58
N LEU A 465 8.47 4.62 -16.42
CA LEU A 465 8.72 5.55 -15.33
C LEU A 465 9.75 6.62 -15.74
N GLY A 466 10.84 6.21 -16.41
CA GLY A 466 11.83 7.14 -16.95
C GLY A 466 11.26 8.08 -18.00
N ALA A 467 10.41 7.57 -18.91
CA ALA A 467 9.71 8.39 -19.88
C ALA A 467 8.78 9.42 -19.20
N LYS A 468 8.04 9.03 -18.16
CA LYS A 468 7.22 9.95 -17.37
C LYS A 468 8.04 11.06 -16.72
N VAL A 469 9.10 10.71 -16.00
CA VAL A 469 9.98 11.71 -15.39
C VAL A 469 10.56 12.66 -16.45
N TYR A 470 10.97 12.14 -17.60
CA TYR A 470 11.51 12.96 -18.68
C TYR A 470 10.45 13.91 -19.29
N TYR A 471 9.34 13.37 -19.81
CA TYR A 471 8.34 14.15 -20.54
C TYR A 471 7.45 15.02 -19.66
N SER A 472 7.39 14.78 -18.34
CA SER A 472 6.73 15.71 -17.41
C SER A 472 7.60 16.93 -17.08
N ASN A 473 8.91 16.88 -17.34
CA ASN A 473 9.85 17.95 -16.98
C ASN A 473 10.47 18.66 -18.20
N VAL A 474 10.49 18.00 -19.37
CA VAL A 474 10.87 18.61 -20.64
C VAL A 474 9.60 19.15 -21.29
N GLY A 475 9.65 20.39 -21.80
CA GLY A 475 8.51 21.07 -22.43
C GLY A 475 7.99 20.36 -23.69
N ASP A 476 7.43 21.10 -24.65
CA ASP A 476 6.74 20.47 -25.77
C ASP A 476 7.70 19.69 -26.69
N VAL A 477 7.74 18.36 -26.53
CA VAL A 477 8.52 17.44 -27.36
C VAL A 477 7.63 16.87 -28.45
N SER A 478 8.16 16.81 -29.68
CA SER A 478 7.47 16.24 -30.83
C SER A 478 6.89 14.86 -30.55
N SER A 479 5.69 14.61 -31.07
CA SER A 479 5.02 13.33 -30.95
C SER A 479 5.89 12.23 -31.59
N SER A 480 6.18 11.19 -30.83
CA SER A 480 6.87 9.98 -31.31
C SER A 480 6.13 8.74 -30.83
N THR A 481 6.32 7.62 -31.51
CA THR A 481 5.74 6.33 -31.09
C THR A 481 6.18 5.95 -29.68
N PHE A 482 7.42 6.30 -29.30
CA PHE A 482 7.93 6.08 -27.95
C PHE A 482 7.16 6.91 -26.91
N LYS A 483 6.98 8.22 -27.16
CA LYS A 483 6.17 9.10 -26.29
C LYS A 483 4.73 8.58 -26.17
N TYR A 484 4.11 8.18 -27.28
CA TYR A 484 2.76 7.64 -27.25
C TYR A 484 2.64 6.38 -26.36
N LEU A 485 3.53 5.40 -26.54
CA LEU A 485 3.46 4.14 -25.83
C LEU A 485 3.84 4.26 -24.34
N PHE A 486 4.88 5.04 -24.03
CA PHE A 486 5.47 5.09 -22.69
C PHE A 486 5.08 6.33 -21.87
N TYR A 487 4.41 7.31 -22.46
CA TYR A 487 3.96 8.53 -21.76
C TYR A 487 2.47 8.80 -21.98
N ASP A 488 2.03 9.04 -23.22
CA ASP A 488 0.67 9.53 -23.51
C ASP A 488 -0.42 8.48 -23.23
N MET A 489 -0.13 7.19 -23.40
CA MET A 489 -1.10 6.13 -23.11
C MET A 489 -1.52 6.17 -21.63
N ASN A 490 -2.84 6.16 -21.39
CA ASN A 490 -3.41 6.13 -20.05
C ASN A 490 -2.79 4.99 -19.22
N TRP A 491 -2.42 5.32 -17.98
CA TRP A 491 -1.64 4.45 -17.10
C TRP A 491 -2.36 3.17 -16.67
N LEU A 492 -3.69 3.19 -16.59
CA LEU A 492 -4.49 2.02 -16.25
C LEU A 492 -4.57 1.03 -17.41
N PHE A 493 -4.77 1.52 -18.63
CA PHE A 493 -4.69 0.67 -19.81
C PHE A 493 -3.27 0.17 -20.06
N PHE A 494 -2.24 0.98 -19.82
CA PHE A 494 -0.86 0.53 -19.87
C PHE A 494 -0.62 -0.64 -18.91
N CYS A 495 -1.12 -0.57 -17.68
CA CYS A 495 -1.04 -1.67 -16.71
C CYS A 495 -1.63 -2.98 -17.27
N GLY A 496 -2.84 -2.91 -17.85
CA GLY A 496 -3.50 -4.04 -18.48
C GLY A 496 -2.71 -4.63 -19.66
N TRP A 497 -2.27 -3.78 -20.58
CA TRP A 497 -1.48 -4.20 -21.74
C TRP A 497 -0.13 -4.79 -21.35
N MET A 498 0.54 -4.18 -20.37
CA MET A 498 1.80 -4.67 -19.84
C MET A 498 1.64 -6.04 -19.18
N PHE A 499 0.55 -6.25 -18.44
CA PHE A 499 0.24 -7.56 -17.85
C PHE A 499 0.03 -8.64 -18.90
N LEU A 500 -0.76 -8.34 -19.94
CA LEU A 500 -0.95 -9.25 -21.07
C LEU A 500 0.37 -9.54 -21.80
N PHE A 501 1.18 -8.51 -22.03
CA PHE A 501 2.51 -8.69 -22.63
C PHE A 501 3.40 -9.60 -21.79
N CYS A 502 3.46 -9.40 -20.46
CA CYS A 502 4.22 -10.27 -19.57
C CYS A 502 3.70 -11.72 -19.59
N ILE A 503 2.38 -11.94 -19.66
CA ILE A 503 1.79 -13.27 -19.85
C ILE A 503 2.28 -13.90 -21.15
N VAL A 504 2.25 -13.16 -22.26
CA VAL A 504 2.71 -13.66 -23.57
C VAL A 504 4.19 -14.02 -23.52
N VAL A 505 5.04 -13.20 -22.91
CA VAL A 505 6.47 -13.50 -22.72
C VAL A 505 6.65 -14.79 -21.91
N VAL A 506 5.96 -14.93 -20.78
CA VAL A 506 6.05 -16.13 -19.94
C VAL A 506 5.61 -17.37 -20.73
N ILE A 507 4.53 -17.28 -21.50
CA ILE A 507 4.02 -18.39 -22.33
C ILE A 507 5.01 -18.76 -23.41
N ALA A 508 5.43 -17.79 -24.24
CA ALA A 508 6.34 -18.01 -25.35
C ALA A 508 7.65 -18.63 -24.88
N VAL A 509 8.32 -18.00 -23.91
CA VAL A 509 9.58 -18.52 -23.36
C VAL A 509 9.39 -19.90 -22.73
N SER A 510 8.27 -20.14 -22.03
CA SER A 510 7.98 -21.47 -21.48
C SER A 510 7.91 -22.52 -22.57
N MET A 511 7.22 -22.25 -23.68
CA MET A 511 7.08 -23.20 -24.80
C MET A 511 8.42 -23.59 -25.42
N PHE A 512 9.39 -22.67 -25.49
CA PHE A 512 10.72 -22.90 -26.06
C PHE A 512 11.78 -23.36 -25.05
N THR A 513 11.42 -23.59 -23.78
CA THR A 513 12.37 -23.99 -22.73
C THR A 513 11.90 -25.24 -22.00
N ALA A 514 12.82 -25.89 -21.27
CA ALA A 514 12.57 -27.14 -20.57
C ALA A 514 11.36 -27.05 -19.61
N ALA A 515 10.45 -28.00 -19.72
CA ALA A 515 9.32 -28.12 -18.80
C ALA A 515 9.81 -28.47 -17.38
N PRO A 516 9.14 -27.97 -16.33
CA PRO A 516 9.49 -28.35 -14.96
C PRO A 516 9.17 -29.84 -14.69
N SER A 517 9.97 -30.50 -13.86
CA SER A 517 9.68 -31.88 -13.43
C SER A 517 8.41 -31.93 -12.58
N ALA A 518 7.70 -33.06 -12.62
CA ALA A 518 6.46 -33.26 -11.86
C ALA A 518 6.68 -33.11 -10.35
N GLU A 519 7.80 -33.61 -9.83
CA GLU A 519 8.22 -33.47 -8.42
C GLU A 519 8.37 -32.01 -8.01
N LYS A 520 9.00 -31.19 -8.86
CA LYS A 520 9.25 -29.78 -8.57
C LYS A 520 7.96 -28.97 -8.43
N ILE A 521 6.92 -29.31 -9.18
CA ILE A 521 5.64 -28.58 -9.18
C ILE A 521 4.56 -29.22 -8.31
N GLN A 522 4.87 -30.33 -7.62
CA GLN A 522 3.90 -31.05 -6.79
C GLN A 522 3.38 -30.15 -5.67
N GLY A 523 2.06 -30.01 -5.57
CA GLY A 523 1.41 -29.17 -4.57
C GLY A 523 1.58 -27.64 -4.76
N LEU A 524 2.33 -27.18 -5.75
CA LEU A 524 2.58 -25.75 -6.03
C LEU A 524 1.72 -25.18 -7.17
N VAL A 525 1.03 -26.04 -7.93
CA VAL A 525 0.28 -25.67 -9.14
C VAL A 525 -1.09 -26.32 -9.11
N PHE A 526 -2.09 -25.68 -9.73
CA PHE A 526 -3.39 -26.28 -9.91
C PHE A 526 -3.30 -27.65 -10.60
N GLY A 527 -4.00 -28.62 -10.03
CA GLY A 527 -4.01 -29.99 -10.53
C GLY A 527 -2.75 -30.82 -10.23
N THR A 528 -1.83 -30.35 -9.38
CA THR A 528 -0.68 -31.15 -8.87
C THR A 528 -0.77 -31.45 -7.37
N SER A 529 -1.89 -31.10 -6.73
CA SER A 529 -2.16 -31.39 -5.32
C SER A 529 -2.51 -32.86 -5.09
N THR A 530 -1.98 -33.46 -4.02
CA THR A 530 -2.32 -34.83 -3.62
C THR A 530 -3.77 -34.93 -3.08
N PRO A 531 -4.37 -36.13 -3.03
CA PRO A 531 -5.69 -36.33 -2.44
C PRO A 531 -5.79 -35.82 -0.99
N GLU A 532 -4.75 -36.03 -0.19
CA GLU A 532 -4.67 -35.61 1.22
C GLU A 532 -4.69 -34.08 1.31
N GLN A 533 -3.91 -33.41 0.45
CA GLN A 533 -3.89 -31.95 0.39
C GLN A 533 -5.25 -31.38 -0.02
N LYS A 534 -5.94 -32.00 -0.99
CA LYS A 534 -7.30 -31.58 -1.39
C LYS A 534 -8.30 -31.77 -0.24
N ALA A 535 -8.20 -32.89 0.47
CA ALA A 535 -9.04 -33.16 1.64
C ALA A 535 -8.80 -32.15 2.77
N ALA A 536 -7.54 -31.80 3.06
CA ALA A 536 -7.17 -30.79 4.04
C ALA A 536 -7.73 -29.40 3.67
N THR A 537 -7.60 -29.00 2.41
CA THR A 537 -8.19 -27.74 1.92
C THR A 537 -9.71 -27.75 1.95
N ARG A 538 -10.36 -28.88 1.67
CA ARG A 538 -11.83 -28.98 1.79
C ARG A 538 -12.29 -28.88 3.25
N ALA A 539 -11.57 -29.51 4.17
CA ALA A 539 -11.88 -29.52 5.60
C ALA A 539 -11.69 -28.15 6.27
N SER A 540 -10.94 -27.24 5.65
CA SER A 540 -10.63 -25.93 6.22
C SER A 540 -11.73 -24.87 6.01
N TRP A 541 -12.86 -25.20 5.38
CA TRP A 541 -13.99 -24.28 5.22
C TRP A 541 -15.36 -24.98 5.29
N ASN A 542 -16.39 -24.21 5.62
CA ASN A 542 -17.78 -24.65 5.70
C ASN A 542 -18.75 -23.63 5.06
N LYS A 543 -20.06 -23.85 5.20
CA LYS A 543 -21.10 -23.00 4.61
C LYS A 543 -21.02 -21.52 5.04
N TRP A 544 -20.57 -21.24 6.26
CA TRP A 544 -20.47 -19.87 6.76
C TRP A 544 -19.37 -19.09 6.04
N ASP A 545 -18.25 -19.73 5.75
CA ASP A 545 -17.15 -19.08 5.02
C ASP A 545 -17.61 -18.67 3.60
N ILE A 546 -18.47 -19.48 2.97
CA ILE A 546 -19.11 -19.16 1.68
C ILE A 546 -20.11 -18.00 1.83
N ILE A 547 -21.01 -18.06 2.82
CA ILE A 547 -22.01 -17.01 3.07
C ILE A 547 -21.34 -15.64 3.25
N HIS A 548 -20.30 -15.56 4.10
CA HIS A 548 -19.56 -14.31 4.31
C HIS A 548 -18.85 -13.82 3.04
N THR A 549 -18.30 -14.73 2.24
CA THR A 549 -17.73 -14.39 0.92
C THR A 549 -18.79 -13.76 0.01
N LEU A 550 -19.99 -14.34 -0.07
CA LEU A 550 -21.09 -13.81 -0.88
C LEU A 550 -21.60 -12.46 -0.37
N ILE A 551 -21.65 -12.25 0.96
CA ILE A 551 -22.02 -10.97 1.54
C ILE A 551 -21.03 -9.87 1.11
N ILE A 552 -19.72 -10.14 1.18
CA ILE A 552 -18.69 -9.18 0.76
C ILE A 552 -18.85 -8.82 -0.72
N LEU A 553 -19.03 -9.83 -1.58
CA LEU A 553 -19.26 -9.60 -3.01
C LEU A 553 -20.55 -8.81 -3.26
N GLY A 554 -21.61 -9.08 -2.50
CA GLY A 554 -22.86 -8.33 -2.55
C GLY A 554 -22.70 -6.87 -2.16
N ILE A 555 -21.95 -6.58 -1.08
CA ILE A 555 -21.64 -5.20 -0.67
C ILE A 555 -20.81 -4.49 -1.76
N THR A 556 -19.79 -5.16 -2.30
CA THR A 556 -18.99 -4.62 -3.42
C THR A 556 -19.89 -4.29 -4.62
N ALA A 557 -20.76 -5.20 -5.04
CA ALA A 557 -21.66 -4.97 -6.18
C ALA A 557 -22.65 -3.83 -5.92
N ALA A 558 -23.25 -3.78 -4.71
CA ALA A 558 -24.16 -2.71 -4.31
C ALA A 558 -23.47 -1.34 -4.28
N PHE A 559 -22.21 -1.28 -3.85
CA PHE A 559 -21.42 -0.05 -3.84
C PHE A 559 -21.15 0.44 -5.27
N TYR A 560 -20.73 -0.46 -6.16
CA TYR A 560 -20.53 -0.13 -7.58
C TYR A 560 -21.83 0.35 -8.24
N TRP A 561 -22.97 -0.25 -7.89
CA TRP A 561 -24.27 0.16 -8.40
C TRP A 561 -24.68 1.56 -7.90
N TYR A 562 -24.48 1.85 -6.62
CA TYR A 562 -24.88 3.13 -6.03
C TYR A 562 -24.09 4.32 -6.59
N PHE A 563 -22.80 4.13 -6.87
CA PHE A 563 -21.91 5.17 -7.42
C PHE A 563 -21.66 5.02 -8.92
N TRP A 564 -22.48 4.23 -9.63
CA TRP A 564 -22.35 4.08 -11.07
C TRP A 564 -22.60 5.40 -11.78
#